data_AF-A0A101GEL6-F1
#
_entry.id   AF-A0A101GEL6-F1
#
_cell.length_a   1.000
_cell.length_b   1.000
_cell.length_c   1.000
_cell.angle_alpha   90.00
_cell.angle_beta   90.00
_cell.angle_gamma   90.00
#
_symmetry.space_group_name_H-M   'P 1'
#
loop_
_entity.id
_entity.type
_entity.pdbx_description
1 polymer ?
#
loop_
_entity_poly.entity_id
_entity_poly.type
_entity_poly.pdbx_seq_one_letter_code
_entity_poly.pdbx_strand_id
1 'polypeptide(L)'
;ASMLRQAGYQADIVAAVPTNVLDTKWFNPLVIDAYYVRTEIPGSASVYLSAISEHPYNLLPDLYGNTLLLLDPAAESVKKWEIYPENSTLKVKGNFEVKSASVEGNGTLELTGRYHPFYRILENDKEITNILTGFCSGENISSFKSKQSNLNRLQTEISVKADQTLTQLAKGFYEMELPFARTGVTSWNVASMPSSRISPFAIPYFLIEDYDYTLQIPDSLELLTPVVNLEIQRDFGAVRIQLSKNGNMVKIRRTIEFVENEVNPMKYGELREIFIEWMDPQYRKLVFKKK
;
A
#
# COMPACT_ATOMS: atom_id res chain seq x y z
N ALA A 1 -3.23 -21.66 19.77
CA ALA A 1 -4.28 -21.36 20.76
C ALA A 1 -3.89 -21.73 22.19
N SER A 2 -3.50 -22.98 22.48
CA SER A 2 -3.22 -23.44 23.86
C SER A 2 -2.20 -22.60 24.63
N MET A 3 -1.08 -22.22 23.99
CA MET A 3 -0.07 -21.35 24.61
C MET A 3 -0.62 -19.96 24.98
N LEU A 4 -1.46 -19.36 24.13
CA LEU A 4 -2.09 -18.06 24.41
C LEU A 4 -3.06 -18.13 25.58
N ARG A 5 -3.87 -19.20 25.63
CA ARG A 5 -4.77 -19.45 26.77
C ARG A 5 -3.99 -19.66 28.07
N GLN A 6 -2.87 -20.38 28.02
CA GLN A 6 -1.98 -20.54 29.17
C GLN A 6 -1.37 -19.20 29.62
N ALA A 7 -1.10 -18.29 28.68
CA ALA A 7 -0.67 -16.92 28.95
C ALA A 7 -1.80 -15.97 29.38
N GLY A 8 -3.04 -16.47 29.54
CA GLY A 8 -4.19 -15.69 30.02
C GLY A 8 -4.97 -14.94 28.95
N TYR A 9 -4.69 -15.17 27.66
CA TYR A 9 -5.43 -14.55 26.55
C TYR A 9 -6.62 -15.40 26.11
N GLN A 10 -7.71 -14.74 25.71
CA GLN A 10 -8.77 -15.40 24.94
C GLN A 10 -8.20 -15.76 23.57
N ALA A 11 -8.24 -17.04 23.20
CA ALA A 11 -7.77 -17.51 21.90
C ALA A 11 -8.77 -18.49 21.31
N ASP A 12 -9.45 -18.08 20.26
CA ASP A 12 -10.48 -18.82 19.56
C ASP A 12 -9.90 -19.40 18.27
N ILE A 13 -10.12 -20.70 18.03
CA ILE A 13 -9.74 -21.32 16.76
C ILE A 13 -10.89 -21.06 15.80
N VAL A 14 -10.59 -20.47 14.64
CA VAL A 14 -11.60 -20.13 13.63
C VAL A 14 -11.22 -20.72 12.27
N ALA A 15 -12.20 -21.22 11.53
CA ALA A 15 -12.06 -21.58 10.12
C ALA A 15 -12.48 -20.39 9.25
N ALA A 16 -11.68 -20.04 8.25
CA ALA A 16 -12.05 -19.05 7.24
C ALA A 16 -12.70 -19.75 6.05
N VAL A 17 -13.86 -19.23 5.63
CA VAL A 17 -14.63 -19.71 4.48
C VAL A 17 -15.01 -18.52 3.61
N PRO A 18 -14.87 -18.57 2.28
CA PRO A 18 -15.34 -17.49 1.41
C PRO A 18 -16.83 -17.24 1.63
N THR A 19 -17.20 -15.98 1.86
CA THR A 19 -18.57 -15.63 2.27
C THR A 19 -19.58 -15.98 1.18
N ASN A 20 -19.19 -15.90 -0.08
CA ASN A 20 -20.03 -16.22 -1.25
C ASN A 20 -20.33 -17.72 -1.41
N VAL A 21 -19.56 -18.62 -0.79
CA VAL A 21 -19.79 -20.08 -0.87
C VAL A 21 -20.35 -20.68 0.41
N LEU A 22 -20.46 -19.90 1.48
CA LEU A 22 -21.01 -20.37 2.75
C LEU A 22 -22.53 -20.50 2.70
N ASP A 23 -23.03 -21.71 2.49
CA ASP A 23 -24.44 -22.05 2.72
C ASP A 23 -24.65 -22.42 4.19
N THR A 24 -25.51 -21.66 4.88
CA THR A 24 -25.84 -21.90 6.29
C THR A 24 -26.75 -23.11 6.51
N LYS A 25 -27.33 -23.67 5.45
CA LYS A 25 -28.16 -24.90 5.50
C LYS A 25 -27.35 -26.16 5.27
N TRP A 26 -26.31 -26.10 4.44
CA TRP A 26 -25.46 -27.23 4.07
C TRP A 26 -23.99 -26.82 4.17
N PHE A 27 -23.35 -27.18 5.27
CA PHE A 27 -21.93 -26.90 5.44
C PHE A 27 -21.08 -27.97 4.74
N ASN A 28 -20.23 -27.54 3.80
CA ASN A 28 -19.24 -28.40 3.15
C ASN A 28 -17.85 -28.11 3.74
N PRO A 29 -17.24 -29.03 4.51
CA PRO A 29 -15.91 -28.81 5.08
C PRO A 29 -14.82 -28.54 4.03
N LEU A 30 -15.02 -28.94 2.77
CA LEU A 30 -14.08 -28.69 1.67
C LEU A 30 -14.01 -27.21 1.26
N VAL A 31 -14.92 -26.35 1.73
CA VAL A 31 -14.87 -24.90 1.46
C VAL A 31 -14.07 -24.12 2.51
N ILE A 32 -13.46 -24.80 3.48
CA ILE A 32 -12.56 -24.15 4.43
C ILE A 32 -11.23 -23.87 3.74
N ASP A 33 -10.88 -22.60 3.64
CA ASP A 33 -9.61 -22.16 3.04
C ASP A 33 -8.44 -22.36 3.99
N ALA A 34 -8.64 -21.98 5.25
CA ALA A 34 -7.59 -21.98 6.26
C ALA A 34 -8.14 -21.92 7.69
N TYR A 35 -7.25 -22.17 8.65
CA TYR A 35 -7.52 -22.10 10.08
C TYR A 35 -6.64 -21.05 10.73
N TYR A 36 -7.23 -20.25 11.61
CA TYR A 36 -6.55 -19.17 12.32
C TYR A 36 -6.84 -19.22 13.81
N VAL A 37 -6.00 -18.52 14.57
CA VAL A 37 -6.29 -18.19 15.96
C VAL A 37 -6.67 -16.73 16.03
N ARG A 38 -7.90 -16.45 16.45
CA ARG A 38 -8.35 -15.11 16.80
C ARG A 38 -8.07 -14.88 18.29
N THR A 39 -7.44 -13.77 18.62
CA THR A 39 -7.21 -13.35 20.00
C THR A 39 -7.62 -11.89 20.17
N GLU A 40 -8.27 -11.58 21.28
CA GLU A 40 -8.53 -10.19 21.67
C GLU A 40 -7.37 -9.70 22.54
N ILE A 41 -6.76 -8.58 22.15
CA ILE A 41 -5.75 -7.93 22.98
C ILE A 41 -6.45 -6.77 23.72
N PRO A 42 -6.49 -6.77 25.06
CA PRO A 42 -7.11 -5.69 25.82
C PRO A 42 -6.60 -4.31 25.42
N GLY A 43 -7.51 -3.38 25.12
CA GLY A 43 -7.18 -2.02 24.68
C GLY A 43 -6.71 -1.93 23.21
N SER A 44 -6.84 -3.00 22.44
CA SER A 44 -6.44 -3.12 21.03
C SER A 44 -7.51 -3.80 20.19
N ALA A 45 -7.27 -3.93 18.88
CA ALA A 45 -8.14 -4.67 17.96
C ALA A 45 -7.92 -6.20 18.06
N SER A 46 -8.86 -6.97 17.52
CA SER A 46 -8.71 -8.42 17.34
C SER A 46 -7.49 -8.71 16.48
N VAL A 47 -6.66 -9.64 16.95
CA VAL A 47 -5.49 -10.14 16.22
C VAL A 47 -5.78 -11.52 15.69
N TYR A 48 -5.39 -11.74 14.44
CA TYR A 48 -5.49 -13.03 13.77
C TYR A 48 -4.10 -13.57 13.53
N LEU A 49 -3.87 -14.83 13.89
CA LEU A 49 -2.59 -15.50 13.78
C LEU A 49 -2.73 -16.77 12.93
N SER A 50 -1.82 -16.93 11.97
CA SER A 50 -1.64 -18.18 11.23
C SER A 50 -0.68 -19.08 12.00
N ALA A 51 -0.94 -20.39 11.99
CA ALA A 51 -0.03 -21.38 12.57
C ALA A 51 1.09 -21.80 11.60
N ILE A 52 0.97 -21.45 10.32
CA ILE A 52 1.83 -21.95 9.24
C ILE A 52 2.51 -20.83 8.44
N SER A 53 2.21 -19.57 8.76
CA SER A 53 2.74 -18.43 8.02
C SER A 53 2.97 -17.25 8.95
N GLU A 54 4.11 -16.60 8.79
CA GLU A 54 4.42 -15.34 9.45
C GLU A 54 3.95 -14.18 8.57
N HIS A 55 3.31 -13.20 9.19
CA HIS A 55 2.83 -12.00 8.51
C HIS A 55 3.42 -10.77 9.20
N PRO A 56 3.86 -9.75 8.45
CA PRO A 56 4.43 -8.54 9.04
C PRO A 56 3.36 -7.59 9.61
N TYR A 57 2.08 -7.94 9.49
CA TYR A 57 0.92 -7.15 9.89
C TYR A 57 -0.19 -8.06 10.45
N ASN A 58 -1.20 -7.47 11.09
CA ASN A 58 -2.39 -8.21 11.55
C ASN A 58 -3.10 -8.84 10.36
N LEU A 59 -3.37 -10.15 10.39
CA LEU A 59 -3.93 -10.92 9.27
C LEU A 59 -5.34 -10.50 8.82
N LEU A 60 -6.04 -9.64 9.56
CA LEU A 60 -7.40 -9.20 9.22
C LEU A 60 -7.60 -8.82 7.73
N PRO A 61 -6.70 -8.07 7.08
CA PRO A 61 -6.83 -7.73 5.67
C PRO A 61 -6.72 -8.91 4.70
N ASP A 62 -6.08 -10.02 5.10
CA ASP A 62 -6.08 -11.27 4.33
C ASP A 62 -7.40 -12.04 4.45
N LEU A 63 -8.21 -11.71 5.45
CA LEU A 63 -9.48 -12.36 5.73
C LEU A 63 -10.67 -11.61 5.12
N TYR A 64 -10.46 -10.48 4.45
CA TYR A 64 -11.53 -9.74 3.78
C TYR A 64 -12.25 -10.61 2.73
N GLY A 65 -13.59 -10.62 2.81
CA GLY A 65 -14.43 -11.48 1.97
C GLY A 65 -14.69 -12.87 2.57
N ASN A 66 -14.06 -13.22 3.69
CA ASN A 66 -14.32 -14.47 4.40
C ASN A 66 -15.30 -14.29 5.55
N THR A 67 -16.01 -15.37 5.84
CA THR A 67 -16.73 -15.58 7.09
C THR A 67 -15.87 -16.49 7.97
N LEU A 68 -15.61 -16.05 9.19
CA LEU A 68 -14.89 -16.83 10.19
C LEU A 68 -15.89 -17.65 11.02
N LEU A 69 -15.73 -18.96 11.04
CA LEU A 69 -16.54 -19.89 11.84
C LEU A 69 -15.77 -20.30 13.09
N LEU A 70 -16.38 -20.14 14.27
CA LEU A 70 -15.79 -20.64 15.51
C LEU A 70 -15.74 -22.16 15.50
N LEU A 71 -14.56 -22.73 15.78
CA LEU A 71 -14.38 -24.16 15.98
C LEU A 71 -14.37 -24.45 17.48
N ASP A 72 -15.56 -24.59 18.04
CA ASP A 72 -15.77 -24.96 19.43
C ASP A 72 -16.71 -26.18 19.51
N PRO A 73 -16.20 -27.37 19.90
CA PRO A 73 -17.02 -28.57 19.99
C PRO A 73 -18.10 -28.49 21.08
N ALA A 74 -17.99 -27.54 22.01
CA ALA A 74 -18.99 -27.30 23.05
C ALA A 74 -20.04 -26.25 22.66
N ALA A 75 -19.92 -25.61 21.49
CA ALA A 75 -20.85 -24.57 21.08
C ALA A 75 -22.21 -25.16 20.67
N GLU A 76 -23.26 -24.72 21.35
CA GLU A 76 -24.66 -25.09 21.05
C GLU A 76 -25.17 -24.50 19.72
N SER A 77 -24.47 -23.50 19.18
CA SER A 77 -24.78 -22.86 17.90
C SER A 77 -23.52 -22.39 17.18
N VAL A 78 -23.58 -22.35 15.85
CA VAL A 78 -22.48 -21.85 15.01
C VAL A 78 -22.30 -20.35 15.24
N LYS A 79 -21.23 -19.97 15.92
CA LYS A 79 -20.79 -18.58 15.99
C LYS A 79 -19.97 -18.24 14.75
N LYS A 80 -20.30 -17.13 14.09
CA LYS A 80 -19.63 -16.67 12.89
C LYS A 80 -19.43 -15.16 12.87
N TRP A 81 -18.41 -14.71 12.15
CA TRP A 81 -18.10 -13.30 11.92
C TRP A 81 -17.83 -13.08 10.44
N GLU A 82 -18.64 -12.25 9.79
CA GLU A 82 -18.38 -11.80 8.42
C GLU A 82 -17.32 -10.71 8.46
N ILE A 83 -16.29 -10.85 7.64
CA ILE A 83 -15.15 -9.94 7.59
C ILE A 83 -15.28 -9.09 6.32
N TYR A 84 -15.86 -7.90 6.50
CA TYR A 84 -16.10 -6.96 5.41
C TYR A 84 -14.79 -6.34 4.91
N PRO A 85 -14.66 -6.13 3.59
CA PRO A 85 -13.47 -5.51 3.03
C PRO A 85 -13.31 -4.06 3.47
N GLU A 86 -12.08 -3.69 3.81
CA GLU A 86 -11.65 -2.30 3.94
C GLU A 86 -10.46 -2.03 3.03
N ASN A 87 -10.29 -0.76 2.63
CA ASN A 87 -9.17 -0.37 1.80
C ASN A 87 -7.86 -0.46 2.58
N SER A 88 -6.90 -1.21 2.07
CA SER A 88 -5.51 -1.01 2.43
C SER A 88 -5.06 0.34 1.87
N THR A 89 -4.68 1.26 2.74
CA THR A 89 -4.39 2.64 2.37
C THR A 89 -2.91 2.93 2.52
N LEU A 90 -2.30 3.55 1.52
CA LEU A 90 -0.98 4.14 1.56
C LEU A 90 -1.08 5.58 1.10
N LYS A 91 -0.76 6.53 1.98
CA LYS A 91 -0.73 7.95 1.64
C LYS A 91 0.61 8.55 2.01
N VAL A 92 1.20 9.25 1.06
CA VAL A 92 2.41 10.04 1.27
C VAL A 92 2.10 11.47 0.87
N LYS A 93 2.39 12.40 1.77
CA LYS A 93 2.35 13.83 1.47
C LYS A 93 3.68 14.47 1.79
N GLY A 94 4.15 15.42 1.00
CA GLY A 94 5.42 16.07 1.31
C GLY A 94 5.64 17.40 0.62
N ASN A 95 6.43 18.24 1.28
CA ASN A 95 6.96 19.49 0.74
C ASN A 95 8.48 19.41 0.79
N PHE A 96 9.12 19.47 -0.36
CA PHE A 96 10.56 19.35 -0.49
C PHE A 96 11.16 20.48 -1.33
N GLU A 97 12.42 20.78 -1.06
CA GLU A 97 13.23 21.77 -1.75
C GLU A 97 14.41 21.05 -2.40
N VAL A 98 14.61 21.28 -3.69
CA VAL A 98 15.77 20.79 -4.44
C VAL A 98 16.90 21.82 -4.31
N LYS A 99 18.08 21.41 -3.86
CA LYS A 99 19.25 22.28 -3.67
C LYS A 99 20.46 21.72 -4.39
N SER A 100 20.80 22.28 -5.55
CA SER A 100 21.90 21.81 -6.41
C SER A 100 21.78 20.34 -6.80
N ALA A 101 22.16 19.39 -5.93
CA ALA A 101 22.06 17.94 -6.10
C ALA A 101 21.38 17.22 -4.92
N SER A 102 20.97 17.94 -3.86
CA SER A 102 20.27 17.37 -2.71
C SER A 102 18.79 17.74 -2.72
N VAL A 103 18.00 16.99 -1.97
CA VAL A 103 16.60 17.27 -1.67
C VAL A 103 16.44 17.28 -0.15
N GLU A 104 15.80 18.31 0.37
CA GLU A 104 15.47 18.42 1.78
C GLU A 104 13.99 18.73 1.95
N GLY A 105 13.38 18.29 3.04
CA GLY A 105 12.00 18.66 3.32
C GLY A 105 11.33 17.76 4.33
N ASN A 106 10.01 17.88 4.41
CA ASN A 106 9.21 17.14 5.37
C ASN A 106 7.99 16.52 4.69
N GLY A 107 7.54 15.40 5.24
CA GLY A 107 6.35 14.72 4.77
C GLY A 107 5.62 13.96 5.87
N THR A 108 4.50 13.36 5.47
CA THR A 108 3.70 12.46 6.29
C THR A 108 3.47 11.16 5.55
N LEU A 109 3.53 10.05 6.28
CA LEU A 109 3.25 8.71 5.80
C LEU A 109 2.09 8.13 6.63
N GLU A 110 1.02 7.73 5.96
CA GLU A 110 -0.14 7.04 6.56
C GLU A 110 -0.31 5.67 5.89
N LEU A 111 -0.40 4.63 6.71
CA LEU A 111 -0.52 3.24 6.26
C LEU A 111 -1.62 2.53 7.04
N THR A 112 -2.46 1.77 6.34
CA THR A 112 -3.44 0.83 6.92
C THR A 112 -3.43 -0.49 6.17
N GLY A 113 -4.05 -1.51 6.76
CA GLY A 113 -4.22 -2.82 6.13
C GLY A 113 -2.88 -3.44 5.74
N ARG A 114 -2.80 -4.01 4.53
CA ARG A 114 -1.59 -4.72 4.07
C ARG A 114 -0.36 -3.83 3.86
N TYR A 115 -0.54 -2.51 3.76
CA TYR A 115 0.58 -1.56 3.67
C TYR A 115 1.22 -1.23 5.01
N HIS A 116 0.61 -1.62 6.13
CA HIS A 116 1.07 -1.26 7.47
C HIS A 116 1.83 -2.43 8.13
N PRO A 117 3.17 -2.50 8.03
CA PRO A 117 3.96 -3.63 8.55
C PRO A 117 4.15 -3.51 10.08
N PHE A 118 3.04 -3.52 10.83
CA PHE A 118 3.01 -3.24 12.27
C PHE A 118 4.03 -4.03 13.07
N TYR A 119 4.11 -5.35 12.86
CA TYR A 119 4.98 -6.20 13.68
C TYR A 119 6.47 -5.93 13.40
N ARG A 120 6.82 -5.61 12.16
CA ARG A 120 8.20 -5.21 11.81
C ARG A 120 8.57 -3.86 12.43
N ILE A 121 7.64 -2.91 12.44
CA ILE A 121 7.85 -1.59 13.09
C ILE A 121 7.93 -1.74 14.61
N LEU A 122 7.12 -2.64 15.19
CA LEU A 122 7.15 -2.93 16.62
C LEU A 122 8.50 -3.53 17.05
N GLU A 123 9.08 -4.41 16.21
CA GLU A 123 10.40 -4.99 16.43
C GLU A 123 11.53 -3.98 16.19
N ASN A 124 11.42 -3.20 15.12
CA ASN A 124 12.42 -2.21 14.71
C ASN A 124 11.74 -1.01 14.03
N ASP A 125 11.66 0.12 14.74
CA ASP A 125 11.01 1.34 14.24
C ASP A 125 11.68 1.92 12.99
N LYS A 126 12.97 1.61 12.75
CA LYS A 126 13.70 2.01 11.54
C LYS A 126 13.12 1.40 10.27
N GLU A 127 12.28 0.38 10.35
CA GLU A 127 11.58 -0.15 9.17
C GLU A 127 10.73 0.89 8.46
N ILE A 128 10.30 1.96 9.15
CA ILE A 128 9.64 3.12 8.54
C ILE A 128 10.48 3.70 7.39
N THR A 129 11.81 3.69 7.53
CA THR A 129 12.73 4.25 6.52
C THR A 129 12.82 3.41 5.24
N ASN A 130 12.40 2.13 5.31
CA ASN A 130 12.46 1.20 4.18
C ASN A 130 11.17 1.18 3.34
N ILE A 131 10.11 1.85 3.79
CA ILE A 131 8.79 1.80 3.14
C ILE A 131 8.81 2.50 1.78
N LEU A 132 9.52 3.62 1.69
CA LEU A 132 9.59 4.46 0.50
C LEU A 132 10.91 4.28 -0.27
N THR A 133 10.88 4.68 -1.54
CA THR A 133 12.01 4.69 -2.50
C THR A 133 12.44 6.12 -2.82
N GLY A 134 13.32 6.29 -3.82
CA GLY A 134 13.78 7.58 -4.29
C GLY A 134 14.48 8.38 -3.20
N PHE A 135 14.28 9.70 -3.19
CA PHE A 135 14.86 10.57 -2.18
C PHE A 135 14.25 10.40 -0.77
N CYS A 136 13.25 9.53 -0.57
CA CYS A 136 12.71 9.20 0.75
C CYS A 136 13.09 7.77 1.22
N SER A 137 14.23 7.23 0.79
CA SER A 137 14.63 5.87 1.18
C SER A 137 15.74 5.85 2.22
N GLY A 138 15.61 4.98 3.23
CA GLY A 138 16.69 4.59 4.14
C GLY A 138 17.33 5.79 4.83
N GLU A 139 18.65 5.92 4.65
CA GLU A 139 19.46 7.00 5.25
C GLU A 139 19.05 8.42 4.84
N ASN A 140 18.33 8.57 3.71
CA ASN A 140 17.79 9.87 3.29
C ASN A 140 16.68 10.38 4.24
N ILE A 141 16.05 9.50 5.02
CA ILE A 141 15.14 9.89 6.10
C ILE A 141 15.98 10.19 7.34
N SER A 142 16.30 11.46 7.53
CA SER A 142 17.12 11.96 8.65
C SER A 142 16.45 11.80 10.02
N SER A 143 15.11 11.84 10.07
CA SER A 143 14.34 11.56 11.28
C SER A 143 12.88 11.22 10.95
N PHE A 144 12.20 10.56 11.87
CA PHE A 144 10.76 10.35 11.81
C PHE A 144 10.14 10.52 13.20
N LYS A 145 8.86 10.90 13.24
CA LYS A 145 8.09 11.05 14.46
C LYS A 145 6.73 10.39 14.31
N SER A 146 6.56 9.26 14.97
CA SER A 146 5.28 8.56 15.00
C SER A 146 4.24 9.40 15.75
N LYS A 147 3.13 9.72 15.07
CA LYS A 147 1.93 10.32 15.68
C LYS A 147 0.98 9.25 16.19
N GLN A 148 0.87 8.16 15.44
CA GLN A 148 0.04 7.02 15.76
C GLN A 148 0.71 5.77 15.20
N SER A 149 0.90 4.75 16.03
CA SER A 149 1.31 3.42 15.59
C SER A 149 0.57 2.39 16.44
N ASN A 150 -0.44 1.76 15.85
CA ASN A 150 -1.20 0.66 16.45
C ASN A 150 -1.52 -0.36 15.36
N LEU A 151 -2.06 -1.53 15.74
CA LEU A 151 -2.35 -2.64 14.82
C LEU A 151 -3.01 -2.23 13.49
N ASN A 152 -3.90 -1.24 13.51
CA ASN A 152 -4.71 -0.86 12.35
C ASN A 152 -4.08 0.25 11.50
N ARG A 153 -3.17 1.05 12.07
CA ARG A 153 -2.68 2.25 11.40
C ARG A 153 -1.31 2.71 11.90
N LEU A 154 -0.50 3.15 10.93
CA LEU A 154 0.62 4.05 11.15
C LEU A 154 0.28 5.44 10.61
N GLN A 155 0.60 6.47 11.39
CA GLN A 155 0.73 7.86 10.94
C GLN A 155 2.05 8.39 11.49
N THR A 156 2.95 8.79 10.60
CA THR A 156 4.28 9.30 10.98
C THR A 156 4.64 10.51 10.16
N GLU A 157 5.34 11.46 10.79
CA GLU A 157 6.03 12.55 10.11
C GLU A 157 7.44 12.09 9.74
N ILE A 158 7.93 12.47 8.56
CA ILE A 158 9.29 12.17 8.10
C ILE A 158 10.02 13.46 7.75
N SER A 159 11.30 13.55 8.12
CA SER A 159 12.21 14.62 7.71
C SER A 159 13.25 14.04 6.77
N VAL A 160 13.40 14.62 5.59
CA VAL A 160 14.25 14.12 4.51
C VAL A 160 15.45 15.05 4.32
N LYS A 161 16.63 14.43 4.21
CA LYS A 161 17.88 15.05 3.74
C LYS A 161 18.58 14.03 2.86
N ALA A 162 18.37 14.16 1.56
CA ALA A 162 18.88 13.24 0.56
C ALA A 162 19.95 13.95 -0.25
N ASP A 163 21.16 13.41 -0.26
CA ASP A 163 22.24 13.90 -1.13
C ASP A 163 22.23 13.13 -2.46
N GLN A 164 22.82 13.73 -3.50
CA GLN A 164 23.00 13.09 -4.81
C GLN A 164 21.72 12.54 -5.45
N THR A 165 20.60 13.24 -5.25
CA THR A 165 19.27 12.87 -5.78
C THR A 165 19.13 13.09 -7.29
N LEU A 166 20.04 13.85 -7.89
CA LEU A 166 20.06 14.14 -9.31
C LEU A 166 21.07 13.25 -10.04
N THR A 167 20.58 12.36 -10.88
CA THR A 167 21.39 11.52 -11.77
C THR A 167 21.63 12.25 -13.08
N GLN A 168 22.88 12.39 -13.51
CA GLN A 168 23.20 13.06 -14.77
C GLN A 168 22.88 12.15 -15.97
N LEU A 169 21.98 12.59 -16.86
CA LEU A 169 21.65 11.89 -18.11
C LEU A 169 22.57 12.28 -19.26
N ALA A 170 22.92 13.57 -19.32
CA ALA A 170 23.81 14.16 -20.32
C ALA A 170 24.43 15.45 -19.76
N LYS A 171 25.36 16.08 -20.50
CA LYS A 171 25.95 17.36 -20.08
C LYS A 171 24.86 18.42 -19.89
N GLY A 172 24.61 18.83 -18.65
CA GLY A 172 23.59 19.82 -18.29
C GLY A 172 22.16 19.26 -18.14
N PHE A 173 21.94 17.95 -18.21
CA PHE A 173 20.63 17.32 -18.04
C PHE A 173 20.66 16.31 -16.90
N TYR A 174 19.65 16.37 -16.04
CA TYR A 174 19.57 15.59 -14.81
C TYR A 174 18.20 14.94 -14.67
N GLU A 175 18.15 13.78 -14.03
CA GLU A 175 16.95 13.04 -13.67
C GLU A 175 16.85 12.90 -12.15
N MET A 176 15.63 12.97 -11.61
CA MET A 176 15.32 12.67 -10.22
C MET A 176 14.16 11.68 -10.15
N GLU A 177 14.31 10.63 -9.36
CA GLU A 177 13.23 9.69 -9.06
C GLU A 177 12.37 10.20 -7.90
N LEU A 178 11.05 10.23 -8.12
CA LEU A 178 10.07 10.55 -7.10
C LEU A 178 9.88 9.36 -6.15
N PRO A 179 9.65 9.60 -4.84
CA PRO A 179 9.38 8.53 -3.90
C PRO A 179 8.09 7.79 -4.27
N PHE A 180 8.12 6.48 -4.07
CA PHE A 180 6.95 5.61 -4.06
C PHE A 180 7.17 4.47 -3.08
N ALA A 181 6.16 3.66 -2.82
CA ALA A 181 6.25 2.59 -1.84
C ALA A 181 6.79 1.30 -2.43
N ARG A 182 7.67 0.60 -1.70
CA ARG A 182 8.23 -0.70 -2.11
C ARG A 182 7.19 -1.82 -2.14
N THR A 183 6.14 -1.70 -1.34
CA THR A 183 5.04 -2.68 -1.23
C THR A 183 3.78 -2.27 -1.99
N GLY A 184 3.85 -1.16 -2.75
CA GLY A 184 2.73 -0.65 -3.57
C GLY A 184 2.39 -1.51 -4.77
N VAL A 185 1.45 -1.08 -5.62
CA VAL A 185 1.04 -1.72 -6.88
C VAL A 185 2.24 -1.95 -7.79
N THR A 186 3.25 -1.07 -7.71
CA THR A 186 4.53 -1.21 -8.42
C THR A 186 5.24 -2.55 -8.12
N SER A 187 4.99 -3.14 -6.95
CA SER A 187 5.57 -4.43 -6.53
C SER A 187 4.87 -5.65 -7.11
N TRP A 188 3.71 -5.50 -7.76
CA TRP A 188 2.89 -6.61 -8.23
C TRP A 188 3.40 -7.25 -9.52
N ASN A 189 4.54 -6.79 -10.05
CA ASN A 189 5.14 -7.30 -11.29
C ASN A 189 4.19 -7.25 -12.51
N VAL A 190 3.28 -6.27 -12.54
CA VAL A 190 2.29 -6.06 -13.61
C VAL A 190 2.85 -5.29 -14.82
N ALA A 191 4.17 -5.14 -14.92
CA ALA A 191 4.81 -4.43 -16.03
C ALA A 191 4.69 -5.15 -17.38
N SER A 192 4.55 -6.48 -17.37
CA SER A 192 4.40 -7.29 -18.58
C SER A 192 3.07 -8.03 -18.56
N MET A 193 2.02 -7.31 -18.96
CA MET A 193 0.66 -7.86 -19.05
C MET A 193 0.32 -8.27 -20.49
N PRO A 194 -0.24 -9.48 -20.72
CA PRO A 194 -0.72 -9.89 -22.03
C PRO A 194 -1.79 -8.91 -22.56
N SER A 195 -2.05 -8.91 -23.86
CA SER A 195 -3.07 -8.03 -24.45
C SER A 195 -4.51 -8.46 -24.14
N SER A 196 -4.72 -9.73 -23.78
CA SER A 196 -6.03 -10.31 -23.49
C SER A 196 -5.92 -11.46 -22.49
N ARG A 197 -7.06 -11.81 -21.87
CA ARG A 197 -7.22 -12.96 -20.97
C ARG A 197 -8.57 -13.61 -21.21
N ILE A 198 -8.67 -14.91 -20.89
CA ILE A 198 -9.93 -15.67 -20.89
C ILE A 198 -10.45 -15.94 -19.47
N SER A 199 -9.59 -15.81 -18.46
CA SER A 199 -9.93 -15.95 -17.05
C SER A 199 -9.87 -14.60 -16.34
N PRO A 200 -10.69 -14.40 -15.28
CA PRO A 200 -10.65 -13.18 -14.48
C PRO A 200 -9.24 -12.86 -13.96
N PHE A 201 -9.00 -11.57 -13.73
CA PHE A 201 -7.77 -11.08 -13.11
C PHE A 201 -8.04 -10.80 -11.64
N ALA A 202 -7.30 -11.45 -10.73
CA ALA A 202 -7.40 -11.18 -9.30
C ALA A 202 -6.59 -9.93 -8.92
N ILE A 203 -7.26 -8.93 -8.36
CA ILE A 203 -6.63 -7.82 -7.66
C ILE A 203 -6.44 -8.26 -6.19
N PRO A 204 -5.20 -8.26 -5.66
CA PRO A 204 -4.91 -8.84 -4.35
C PRO A 204 -5.78 -8.36 -3.18
N TYR A 205 -6.22 -7.10 -3.21
CA TYR A 205 -7.04 -6.47 -2.17
C TYR A 205 -7.55 -5.09 -2.64
N PHE A 206 -8.60 -4.61 -1.99
CA PHE A 206 -9.08 -3.24 -2.13
C PHE A 206 -8.03 -2.26 -1.62
N LEU A 207 -7.68 -1.26 -2.42
CA LEU A 207 -6.56 -0.38 -2.08
C LEU A 207 -6.76 1.06 -2.51
N ILE A 208 -6.03 1.94 -1.83
CA ILE A 208 -5.77 3.32 -2.24
C ILE A 208 -4.28 3.60 -2.01
N GLU A 209 -3.57 3.97 -3.07
CA GLU A 209 -2.24 4.59 -2.98
C GLU A 209 -2.35 6.05 -3.43
N ASP A 210 -1.97 7.01 -2.59
CA ASP A 210 -2.00 8.45 -2.88
C ASP A 210 -0.66 9.09 -2.54
N TYR A 211 0.03 9.60 -3.55
CA TYR A 211 1.27 10.34 -3.42
C TYR A 211 1.01 11.81 -3.79
N ASP A 212 1.24 12.73 -2.86
CA ASP A 212 0.99 14.17 -3.02
C ASP A 212 2.24 14.97 -2.62
N TYR A 213 2.99 15.42 -3.61
CA TYR A 213 4.27 16.09 -3.43
C TYR A 213 4.23 17.51 -3.95
N THR A 214 4.88 18.39 -3.21
CA THR A 214 5.21 19.73 -3.66
C THR A 214 6.73 19.88 -3.63
N LEU A 215 7.32 20.25 -4.76
CA LEU A 215 8.76 20.45 -4.93
C LEU A 215 9.05 21.90 -5.27
N GLN A 216 9.95 22.53 -4.53
CA GLN A 216 10.55 23.81 -4.88
C GLN A 216 11.86 23.57 -5.63
N ILE A 217 11.95 24.06 -6.86
CA ILE A 217 13.11 23.93 -7.73
C ILE A 217 13.96 25.22 -7.64
N PRO A 218 15.30 25.13 -7.61
CA PRO A 218 16.15 26.31 -7.56
C PRO A 218 16.22 26.99 -8.93
N ASP A 219 16.54 28.28 -8.97
CA ASP A 219 16.61 29.05 -10.22
C ASP A 219 17.64 28.52 -11.22
N SER A 220 18.65 27.78 -10.74
CA SER A 220 19.69 27.14 -11.55
C SER A 220 19.18 25.94 -12.36
N LEU A 221 17.97 25.46 -12.09
CA LEU A 221 17.35 24.33 -12.79
C LEU A 221 16.06 24.76 -13.50
N GLU A 222 15.81 24.13 -14.64
CA GLU A 222 14.58 24.22 -15.40
C GLU A 222 13.95 22.82 -15.52
N LEU A 223 12.71 22.65 -15.06
CA LEU A 223 11.95 21.42 -15.28
C LEU A 223 11.64 21.27 -16.77
N LEU A 224 12.05 20.15 -17.36
CA LEU A 224 11.71 19.73 -18.73
C LEU A 224 10.58 18.70 -18.79
N THR A 225 10.33 17.96 -17.71
CA THR A 225 9.18 17.05 -17.65
C THR A 225 7.89 17.84 -17.94
N PRO A 226 7.08 17.40 -18.92
CA PRO A 226 5.86 18.11 -19.27
C PRO A 226 4.85 18.06 -18.13
N VAL A 227 3.98 19.07 -18.07
CA VAL A 227 2.80 19.02 -17.21
C VAL A 227 1.86 17.92 -17.69
N VAL A 228 1.19 17.25 -16.76
CA VAL A 228 0.33 16.10 -17.03
C VAL A 228 -0.96 16.26 -16.23
N ASN A 229 -2.09 15.90 -16.83
CA ASN A 229 -3.36 15.72 -16.14
C ASN A 229 -4.07 14.52 -16.78
N LEU A 230 -3.72 13.33 -16.28
CA LEU A 230 -4.27 12.05 -16.71
C LEU A 230 -5.25 11.55 -15.64
N GLU A 231 -6.43 11.13 -16.09
CA GLU A 231 -7.43 10.50 -15.25
C GLU A 231 -8.13 9.39 -16.02
N ILE A 232 -8.03 8.17 -15.51
CA ILE A 232 -8.74 6.99 -16.00
C ILE A 232 -9.58 6.48 -14.85
N GLN A 233 -10.90 6.53 -15.01
CA GLN A 233 -11.85 6.00 -14.02
C GLN A 233 -12.70 4.92 -14.68
N ARG A 234 -12.83 3.80 -13.99
CA ARG A 234 -13.70 2.66 -14.32
C ARG A 234 -14.51 2.29 -13.07
N ASP A 235 -15.43 1.34 -13.21
CA ASP A 235 -16.25 0.90 -12.07
C ASP A 235 -15.45 0.06 -11.04
N PHE A 236 -14.42 -0.66 -11.48
CA PHE A 236 -13.54 -1.47 -10.61
C PHE A 236 -12.32 -0.72 -10.04
N GLY A 237 -12.01 0.48 -10.54
CA GLY A 237 -10.83 1.23 -10.09
C GLY A 237 -10.52 2.49 -10.90
N ALA A 238 -9.52 3.24 -10.44
CA ALA A 238 -9.10 4.48 -11.08
C ALA A 238 -7.59 4.73 -10.93
N VAL A 239 -7.02 5.47 -11.89
CA VAL A 239 -5.70 6.08 -11.79
C VAL A 239 -5.79 7.57 -12.13
N ARG A 240 -5.11 8.39 -11.32
CA ARG A 240 -4.95 9.83 -11.55
C ARG A 240 -3.49 10.20 -11.44
N ILE A 241 -2.95 10.87 -12.46
CA ILE A 241 -1.58 11.37 -12.48
C ILE A 241 -1.61 12.84 -12.88
N GLN A 242 -1.15 13.70 -11.98
CA GLN A 242 -1.13 15.14 -12.17
C GLN A 242 0.27 15.66 -11.89
N LEU A 243 0.80 16.44 -12.83
CA LEU A 243 2.01 17.22 -12.68
C LEU A 243 1.71 18.63 -13.15
N SER A 244 1.86 19.60 -12.26
CA SER A 244 1.68 21.01 -12.58
C SER A 244 2.88 21.82 -12.12
N LYS A 245 3.15 22.94 -12.80
CA LYS A 245 4.23 23.86 -12.48
C LYS A 245 3.68 25.27 -12.37
N ASN A 246 4.02 25.96 -11.28
CA ASN A 246 3.74 27.38 -11.09
C ASN A 246 5.02 28.08 -10.61
N GLY A 247 5.68 28.80 -11.51
CA GLY A 247 7.02 29.35 -11.27
C GLY A 247 8.02 28.23 -10.95
N ASN A 248 8.63 28.31 -9.77
CA ASN A 248 9.59 27.34 -9.26
C ASN A 248 8.95 26.20 -8.45
N MET A 249 7.62 26.21 -8.28
CA MET A 249 6.90 25.17 -7.57
C MET A 249 6.35 24.14 -8.54
N VAL A 250 6.61 22.86 -8.27
CA VAL A 250 6.02 21.72 -8.98
C VAL A 250 5.15 20.95 -8.01
N LYS A 251 3.89 20.71 -8.39
CA LYS A 251 2.98 19.83 -7.65
C LYS A 251 2.79 18.55 -8.43
N ILE A 252 2.99 17.43 -7.75
CA ILE A 252 2.82 16.10 -8.30
C ILE A 252 1.78 15.38 -7.44
N ARG A 253 0.75 14.84 -8.08
CA ARG A 253 -0.19 13.92 -7.44
C ARG A 253 -0.31 12.65 -8.25
N ARG A 254 -0.17 11.50 -7.60
CA ARG A 254 -0.38 10.17 -8.20
C ARG A 254 -1.29 9.37 -7.30
N THR A 255 -2.43 8.95 -7.81
CA THR A 255 -3.39 8.12 -7.07
C THR A 255 -3.73 6.88 -7.90
N ILE A 256 -3.76 5.71 -7.28
CA ILE A 256 -4.38 4.50 -7.84
C ILE A 256 -5.29 3.89 -6.79
N GLU A 257 -6.46 3.44 -7.20
CA GLU A 257 -7.43 2.78 -6.34
C GLU A 257 -8.11 1.62 -7.05
N PHE A 258 -8.44 0.58 -6.28
CA PHE A 258 -9.24 -0.54 -6.74
C PHE A 258 -10.32 -0.84 -5.70
N VAL A 259 -11.55 -0.94 -6.18
CA VAL A 259 -12.76 -1.18 -5.38
C VAL A 259 -13.38 -2.55 -5.67
N GLU A 260 -12.70 -3.38 -6.45
CA GLU A 260 -13.02 -4.79 -6.69
C GLU A 260 -11.75 -5.63 -6.55
N ASN A 261 -11.88 -6.89 -6.15
CA ASN A 261 -10.78 -7.85 -6.02
C ASN A 261 -10.68 -8.82 -7.21
N GLU A 262 -11.59 -8.73 -8.18
CA GLU A 262 -11.58 -9.54 -9.39
C GLU A 262 -12.11 -8.72 -10.58
N VAL A 263 -11.40 -8.74 -11.70
CA VAL A 263 -11.80 -8.05 -12.93
C VAL A 263 -12.13 -9.07 -14.01
N ASN A 264 -13.33 -8.94 -14.58
CA ASN A 264 -13.82 -9.79 -15.67
C ASN A 264 -12.91 -9.69 -16.92
N PRO A 265 -12.68 -10.79 -17.67
CA PRO A 265 -11.94 -10.79 -18.93
C PRO A 265 -12.34 -9.68 -19.93
N MET A 266 -13.62 -9.35 -20.03
CA MET A 266 -14.13 -8.30 -20.93
C MET A 266 -13.60 -6.90 -20.59
N LYS A 267 -13.31 -6.66 -19.30
CA LYS A 267 -12.77 -5.39 -18.79
C LYS A 267 -11.24 -5.40 -18.65
N TYR A 268 -10.59 -6.51 -19.00
CA TYR A 268 -9.15 -6.66 -18.82
C TYR A 268 -8.33 -5.63 -19.60
N GLY A 269 -8.78 -5.22 -20.79
CA GLY A 269 -8.14 -4.16 -21.57
C GLY A 269 -8.09 -2.83 -20.82
N GLU A 270 -9.17 -2.47 -20.11
CA GLU A 270 -9.26 -1.26 -19.30
C GLU A 270 -8.39 -1.34 -18.04
N LEU A 271 -8.35 -2.50 -17.39
CA LEU A 271 -7.43 -2.73 -16.27
C LEU A 271 -5.96 -2.60 -16.72
N ARG A 272 -5.65 -3.10 -17.92
CA ARG A 272 -4.32 -3.01 -18.50
C ARG A 272 -3.92 -1.57 -18.78
N GLU A 273 -4.85 -0.75 -19.25
CA GLU A 273 -4.65 0.69 -19.41
C GLU A 273 -4.23 1.34 -18.08
N ILE A 274 -4.97 1.09 -16.99
CA ILE A 274 -4.65 1.59 -15.65
C ILE A 274 -3.23 1.20 -15.22
N PHE A 275 -2.85 -0.07 -15.36
CA PHE A 275 -1.52 -0.53 -14.97
C PHE A 275 -0.40 0.02 -15.85
N ILE A 276 -0.62 0.17 -17.16
CA ILE A 276 0.39 0.77 -18.05
C ILE A 276 0.71 2.19 -17.59
N GLU A 277 -0.32 3.00 -17.38
CA GLU A 277 -0.15 4.39 -16.95
C GLU A 277 0.46 4.47 -15.55
N TRP A 278 0.03 3.62 -14.61
CA TRP A 278 0.61 3.60 -13.28
C TRP A 278 2.09 3.19 -13.27
N MET A 279 2.45 2.20 -14.10
CA MET A 279 3.79 1.62 -14.16
C MET A 279 4.75 2.43 -15.00
N ASP A 280 4.29 3.35 -15.83
CA ASP A 280 5.15 4.16 -16.69
C ASP A 280 6.19 4.94 -15.86
N PRO A 281 7.50 4.69 -16.08
CA PRO A 281 8.57 5.41 -15.39
C PRO A 281 8.55 6.93 -15.61
N GLN A 282 7.97 7.42 -16.71
CA GLN A 282 7.92 8.85 -17.02
C GLN A 282 7.13 9.64 -15.95
N TYR A 283 6.17 8.99 -15.29
CA TYR A 283 5.37 9.60 -14.23
C TYR A 283 5.99 9.46 -12.84
N ARG A 284 7.15 8.80 -12.72
CA ARG A 284 7.93 8.70 -11.48
C ARG A 284 9.28 9.41 -11.55
N LYS A 285 9.56 10.09 -12.65
CA LYS A 285 10.85 10.73 -12.91
C LYS A 285 10.65 12.17 -13.34
N LEU A 286 11.47 13.06 -12.78
CA LEU A 286 11.56 14.45 -13.19
C LEU A 286 12.88 14.69 -13.91
N VAL A 287 12.82 15.34 -15.07
CA VAL A 287 13.97 15.72 -15.88
C VAL A 287 14.17 17.21 -15.78
N PHE A 288 15.42 17.61 -15.52
CA PHE A 288 15.84 18.99 -15.37
C PHE A 288 16.96 19.33 -16.34
N LYS A 289 16.97 20.59 -16.78
CA LYS A 289 18.09 21.21 -17.47
C LYS A 289 18.75 22.22 -16.55
N LYS A 290 20.08 22.21 -16.47
CA LYS A 290 20.85 23.28 -15.83
C LYS A 290 20.82 24.52 -16.73
N LYS A 291 20.44 25.65 -16.14
CA LYS A 291 20.46 26.95 -16.82
C LYS A 291 21.88 27.46 -17.00
#